data_AF-A0A365N6F3-F1
#
_entry.id   AF-A0A365N6F3-F1
#
_cell.length_a   1.000
_cell.length_b   1.000
_cell.length_c   1.000
_cell.angle_alpha   90.00
_cell.angle_beta   90.00
_cell.angle_gamma   90.00
#
_symmetry.space_group_name_H-M   'P 1'
#
loop_
_entity.id
_entity.type
_entity.pdbx_description
1 polymer ?
#
loop_
_entity_poly.entity_id
_entity_poly.type
_entity_poly.pdbx_seq_one_letter_code
_entity_poly.pdbx_strand_id
1 'polypeptide(L)'
;METPETISKGDTAKTAEVCSAHGITPKEFSELRERAVAAKATAYCPYSQFRVGATVLSSLGELTSGANVENAAYPVGTCAERVALGTAVTSGHRGFRAIAVATDIAPPASPCGMCRQL
;
A
#
# COMPACT_ATOMS: atom_id res chain seq x y z
N MET A 1 1.11 -22.26 1.35
CA MET A 1 0.62 -21.00 0.76
C MET A 1 1.65 -20.62 -0.28
N GLU A 2 1.34 -20.79 -1.57
CA GLU A 2 2.24 -20.39 -2.65
C GLU A 2 2.41 -18.87 -2.64
N THR A 3 3.63 -18.39 -2.86
CA THR A 3 3.90 -16.96 -3.03
C THR A 3 3.21 -16.51 -4.31
N PRO A 4 2.34 -15.50 -4.28
CA PRO A 4 1.72 -14.99 -5.49
C PRO A 4 2.79 -14.58 -6.51
N GLU A 5 2.55 -14.89 -7.78
CA GLU A 5 3.47 -14.53 -8.86
C GLU A 5 3.66 -13.01 -8.91
N THR A 6 4.90 -12.53 -8.92
CA THR A 6 5.19 -11.10 -9.05
C THR A 6 5.03 -10.67 -10.49
N ILE A 7 4.04 -9.81 -10.77
CA ILE A 7 3.80 -9.25 -12.10
C ILE A 7 4.81 -8.12 -12.37
N SER A 8 5.54 -8.21 -13.48
CA SER A 8 6.49 -7.17 -13.88
C SER A 8 5.78 -5.88 -14.29
N LYS A 9 6.41 -4.71 -14.06
CA LYS A 9 5.84 -3.37 -14.33
C LYS A 9 5.41 -3.15 -15.79
N GLY A 10 5.87 -3.98 -16.74
CA GLY A 10 5.59 -3.87 -18.17
C GLY A 10 4.50 -4.81 -18.70
N ASP A 11 3.99 -5.74 -17.89
CA ASP A 11 2.99 -6.71 -18.36
C ASP A 11 1.56 -6.17 -18.19
N THR A 12 1.17 -5.31 -19.12
CA THR A 12 -0.15 -4.64 -19.11
C THR A 12 -1.30 -5.63 -19.29
N ALA A 13 -1.11 -6.68 -20.08
CA ALA A 13 -2.11 -7.72 -20.31
C ALA A 13 -2.39 -8.51 -19.03
N LYS A 14 -1.33 -9.01 -18.36
CA LYS A 14 -1.46 -9.75 -17.11
C LYS A 14 -1.95 -8.88 -15.97
N THR A 15 -1.52 -7.61 -15.93
CA THR A 15 -2.06 -6.63 -14.97
C THR A 15 -3.56 -6.45 -15.15
N ALA A 16 -4.06 -6.30 -16.38
CA ALA A 16 -5.48 -6.13 -16.65
C ALA A 16 -6.29 -7.39 -16.28
N GLU A 17 -5.74 -8.58 -16.55
CA GLU A 17 -6.34 -9.86 -16.16
C GLU A 17 -6.49 -9.97 -14.63
N VAL A 18 -5.42 -9.71 -13.88
CA VAL A 18 -5.43 -9.75 -12.40
C VAL A 18 -6.36 -8.68 -11.82
N CYS A 19 -6.38 -7.48 -12.41
CA CYS A 19 -7.32 -6.43 -12.02
C CYS A 19 -8.78 -6.92 -12.14
N SER A 20 -9.12 -7.51 -13.30
CA SER A 20 -10.45 -8.07 -13.54
C SER A 20 -10.80 -9.18 -12.53
N ALA A 21 -9.88 -10.11 -12.28
CA ALA A 21 -10.06 -11.21 -11.34
C ALA A 21 -10.31 -10.75 -9.88
N HIS A 22 -9.76 -9.60 -9.49
CA HIS A 22 -9.93 -9.02 -8.15
C HIS A 22 -10.92 -7.85 -8.08
N GLY A 23 -11.68 -7.60 -9.14
CA GLY A 23 -12.73 -6.58 -9.14
C GLY A 23 -12.21 -5.15 -8.99
N ILE A 24 -11.03 -4.86 -9.54
CA ILE A 24 -10.47 -3.51 -9.66
C ILE A 24 -10.23 -3.18 -11.14
N THR A 25 -10.32 -1.90 -11.50
CA THR A 25 -10.06 -1.45 -12.88
C THR A 25 -8.57 -1.19 -13.10
N PRO A 26 -8.06 -1.26 -14.33
CA PRO A 26 -6.67 -0.87 -14.63
C PRO A 26 -6.35 0.59 -14.25
N LYS A 27 -7.34 1.48 -14.31
CA LYS A 27 -7.21 2.87 -13.86
C LYS A 27 -7.00 2.95 -12.34
N GLU A 28 -7.85 2.28 -11.56
CA GLU A 28 -7.71 2.21 -10.10
C GLU A 28 -6.36 1.61 -9.70
N PHE A 29 -5.91 0.57 -10.40
CA PHE A 29 -4.57 -0.01 -10.19
C PHE A 29 -3.45 1.00 -10.44
N SER A 30 -3.50 1.77 -11.54
CA SER A 30 -2.50 2.79 -11.83
C SER A 30 -2.49 3.89 -10.77
N GLU A 31 -3.66 4.37 -10.36
CA GLU A 31 -3.81 5.40 -9.33
C GLU A 31 -3.29 4.93 -7.97
N LEU A 32 -3.63 3.70 -7.57
CA LEU A 32 -3.11 3.05 -6.36
C LEU A 32 -1.59 3.01 -6.36
N ARG A 33 -1.00 2.54 -7.47
CA ARG A 33 0.46 2.44 -7.63
C ARG A 33 1.13 3.81 -7.56
N GLU A 34 0.63 4.78 -8.30
CA GLU A 34 1.20 6.14 -8.37
C GLU A 34 1.13 6.85 -7.02
N ARG A 35 -0.02 6.78 -6.35
CA ARG A 35 -0.19 7.39 -5.02
C ARG A 35 0.65 6.70 -3.95
N ALA A 36 0.76 5.37 -3.96
CA ALA A 36 1.62 4.67 -3.01
C ALA A 36 3.10 5.04 -3.20
N VAL A 37 3.57 5.18 -4.46
CA VAL A 37 4.93 5.63 -4.76
C VAL A 37 5.15 7.07 -4.29
N ALA A 38 4.20 7.98 -4.57
CA ALA A 38 4.28 9.37 -4.15
C ALA A 38 4.27 9.53 -2.61
N ALA A 39 3.48 8.71 -1.91
CA ALA A 39 3.37 8.74 -0.45
C ALA A 39 4.69 8.48 0.27
N LYS A 40 5.65 7.77 -0.34
CA LYS A 40 6.98 7.58 0.24
C LYS A 40 7.68 8.90 0.61
N ALA A 41 7.39 9.99 -0.12
CA ALA A 41 7.98 11.29 0.13
C ALA A 41 7.58 11.91 1.47
N THR A 42 6.50 11.44 2.11
CA THR A 42 6.01 11.94 3.40
C THR A 42 6.40 11.06 4.59
N ALA A 43 7.17 9.99 4.36
CA ALA A 43 7.64 9.10 5.41
C ALA A 43 8.52 9.83 6.43
N TYR A 44 8.26 9.58 7.72
CA TYR A 44 9.16 9.98 8.80
C TYR A 44 9.92 8.74 9.25
N CYS A 45 11.12 8.52 8.71
CA CYS A 45 11.92 7.33 9.00
C CYS A 45 13.40 7.63 9.25
N PRO A 46 13.74 8.50 10.23
CA PRO A 46 15.13 8.90 10.44
C PRO A 46 16.02 7.76 10.98
N TYR A 47 15.44 6.67 11.49
CA TYR A 47 16.21 5.60 12.13
C TYR A 47 16.59 4.52 11.12
N SER A 48 15.63 4.02 10.33
CA SER A 48 15.92 3.00 9.31
C SER A 48 16.34 3.59 7.96
N GLN A 49 15.95 4.84 7.67
CA GLN A 49 16.06 5.45 6.34
C GLN A 49 15.32 4.66 5.24
N PHE A 50 14.37 3.80 5.63
CA PHE A 50 13.61 2.96 4.73
C PHE A 50 12.19 3.51 4.53
N ARG A 51 11.97 4.21 3.41
CA ARG A 51 10.68 4.83 3.10
C ARG A 51 9.70 3.81 2.53
N VAL A 52 8.52 3.79 3.12
CA VAL A 52 7.38 2.99 2.68
C VAL A 52 6.17 3.89 2.51
N GLY A 53 5.49 3.75 1.37
CA GLY A 53 4.24 4.43 1.07
C GLY A 53 3.16 3.40 0.81
N ALA A 54 1.94 3.69 1.23
CA ALA A 54 0.79 2.85 0.99
C ALA A 54 -0.41 3.70 0.52
N THR A 55 -1.30 3.12 -0.25
CA THR A 55 -2.59 3.73 -0.60
C THR A 55 -3.66 2.66 -0.63
N VAL A 56 -4.79 2.92 0.04
CA VAL A 56 -5.94 2.03 0.11
C VAL A 56 -7.09 2.58 -0.74
N LEU A 57 -7.78 1.68 -1.45
CA LEU A 57 -9.01 1.94 -2.20
C LEU A 57 -10.20 1.46 -1.37
N SER A 58 -11.11 2.37 -1.04
CA SER A 58 -12.35 2.04 -0.33
C SER A 58 -13.35 1.31 -1.23
N SER A 59 -14.42 0.75 -0.64
CA SER A 59 -15.56 0.20 -1.37
C SER A 59 -16.34 1.23 -2.19
N LEU A 60 -16.25 2.51 -1.85
CA LEU A 60 -16.91 3.62 -2.54
C LEU A 60 -15.98 4.33 -3.54
N GLY A 61 -14.73 3.88 -3.67
CA GLY A 61 -13.77 4.37 -4.66
C GLY A 61 -12.85 5.48 -4.15
N GLU A 62 -12.93 5.90 -2.88
CA GLU A 62 -11.98 6.86 -2.33
C GLU A 62 -10.60 6.23 -2.10
N LEU A 63 -9.56 7.03 -2.38
CA LEU A 63 -8.17 6.65 -2.20
C LEU A 63 -7.58 7.41 -1.02
N THR A 64 -7.08 6.69 -0.02
CA THR A 64 -6.39 7.27 1.14
C THR A 64 -4.95 6.78 1.19
N SER A 65 -4.00 7.70 1.32
CA SER A 65 -2.56 7.40 1.34
C SER A 65 -1.98 7.50 2.74
N GLY A 66 -0.90 6.76 2.98
CA GLY A 66 -0.12 6.80 4.22
C GLY A 66 1.34 6.48 3.97
N ALA A 67 2.19 6.86 4.92
CA ALA A 67 3.63 6.58 4.90
C ALA A 67 4.08 6.08 6.27
N ASN A 68 5.20 5.37 6.35
CA ASN A 68 5.69 4.91 7.64
C ASN A 68 6.15 6.08 8.52
N VAL A 69 5.84 5.97 9.81
CA VAL A 69 6.22 6.94 10.84
C VAL A 69 6.96 6.19 11.95
N GLU A 70 8.25 6.44 12.07
CA GLU A 70 9.12 5.82 13.04
C GLU A 70 9.17 6.62 14.35
N ASN A 71 9.71 5.98 15.38
CA ASN A 71 9.91 6.57 16.69
C ASN A 71 11.17 5.98 17.34
N ALA A 72 11.81 6.76 18.21
CA ALA A 72 12.97 6.31 18.99
C ALA A 72 12.66 5.07 19.85
N ALA A 73 11.42 4.92 20.32
CA ALA A 73 10.93 3.66 20.87
C ALA A 73 10.47 2.76 19.71
N TYR A 74 11.38 1.92 19.20
CA TYR A 74 11.19 1.21 17.92
C TYR A 74 9.86 0.42 17.80
N PRO A 75 9.35 -0.25 18.86
CA PRO A 75 8.10 -1.01 18.76
C PRO A 75 6.84 -0.18 18.49
N VAL A 76 6.86 1.14 18.73
CA VAL A 76 5.69 2.00 18.50
C VAL A 76 5.65 2.62 17.10
N GLY A 77 6.66 2.35 16.26
CA GLY A 77 6.65 2.75 14.86
C GLY A 77 5.41 2.23 14.13
N THR A 78 4.87 3.04 13.23
CA THR A 78 3.66 2.73 12.46
C THR A 78 3.99 2.54 10.99
N CYS A 79 3.63 1.39 10.43
CA CYS A 79 3.84 1.06 9.03
C CYS A 79 2.89 1.88 8.13
N ALA A 80 3.28 2.08 6.87
CA ALA A 80 2.51 2.89 5.92
C ALA A 80 1.07 2.38 5.72
N GLU A 81 0.89 1.06 5.70
CA GLU A 81 -0.41 0.40 5.54
C GLU A 81 -1.34 0.73 6.70
N ARG A 82 -0.81 0.71 7.94
CA ARG A 82 -1.56 1.05 9.15
C ARG A 82 -1.94 2.53 9.18
N VAL A 83 -1.07 3.42 8.71
CA VAL A 83 -1.39 4.85 8.56
C VAL A 83 -2.51 5.04 7.52
N ALA A 84 -2.41 4.42 6.34
CA ALA A 84 -3.40 4.56 5.27
C ALA A 84 -4.78 4.01 5.69
N LEU A 85 -4.82 2.78 6.23
CA LEU A 85 -6.05 2.15 6.72
C LEU A 85 -6.65 2.91 7.90
N GLY A 86 -5.83 3.25 8.90
CA GLY A 86 -6.28 4.01 10.07
C GLY A 86 -6.92 5.34 9.66
N THR A 87 -6.26 6.09 8.76
CA THR A 87 -6.79 7.35 8.23
C THR A 87 -8.11 7.15 7.48
N ALA A 88 -8.22 6.11 6.65
CA ALA A 88 -9.45 5.84 5.90
C ALA A 88 -10.61 5.48 6.85
N VAL A 89 -10.33 4.66 7.88
CA VAL A 89 -11.30 4.30 8.92
C VAL A 89 -11.76 5.52 9.70
N THR A 90 -10.84 6.39 10.16
CA THR A 90 -11.22 7.60 10.90
C THR A 90 -11.93 8.62 10.02
N SER A 91 -11.75 8.56 8.70
CA SER A 91 -12.47 9.40 7.73
C SER A 91 -13.86 8.85 7.36
N GLY A 92 -14.29 7.73 7.97
CA GLY A 92 -15.63 7.17 7.80
C GLY A 92 -15.73 5.96 6.86
N HIS A 93 -14.64 5.56 6.20
CA HIS A 93 -14.65 4.38 5.33
C HIS A 93 -14.62 3.08 6.16
N ARG A 94 -15.34 2.04 5.72
CA ARG A 94 -15.43 0.74 6.41
C ARG A 94 -15.23 -0.48 5.52
N GLY A 95 -15.38 -0.33 4.20
CA GLY A 95 -15.08 -1.35 3.22
C GLY A 95 -13.87 -0.96 2.38
N PHE A 96 -13.03 -1.94 2.06
CA PHE A 96 -11.80 -1.76 1.29
C PHE A 96 -11.69 -2.82 0.20
N ARG A 97 -11.27 -2.41 -1.00
CA ARG A 97 -11.17 -3.28 -2.18
C ARG A 97 -9.73 -3.68 -2.47
N ALA A 98 -8.78 -2.76 -2.27
CA ALA A 98 -7.37 -3.01 -2.56
C ALA A 98 -6.45 -2.07 -1.76
N ILE A 99 -5.19 -2.49 -1.61
CA ILE A 99 -4.11 -1.66 -1.07
C ILE A 99 -2.86 -1.83 -1.95
N ALA A 100 -2.19 -0.73 -2.26
CA ALA A 100 -0.86 -0.73 -2.87
C ALA A 100 0.19 -0.33 -1.84
N VAL A 101 1.33 -1.00 -1.85
CA VAL A 101 2.48 -0.73 -0.98
C VAL A 101 3.72 -0.55 -1.85
N ALA A 102 4.48 0.52 -1.60
CA ALA A 102 5.67 0.87 -2.34
C ALA A 102 6.86 1.04 -1.39
N THR A 103 8.00 0.49 -1.78
CA THR A 103 9.28 0.63 -1.07
C THR A 103 10.35 1.19 -2.00
N ASP A 104 11.54 1.48 -1.47
CA ASP A 104 12.69 1.94 -2.27
C ASP A 104 13.56 0.80 -2.82
N ILE A 105 13.31 -0.45 -2.42
CA ILE A 105 14.05 -1.64 -2.88
C ILE A 105 13.30 -2.43 -3.97
N ALA A 106 14.07 -3.22 -4.72
CA ALA A 106 13.58 -4.20 -5.69
C ALA A 106 14.16 -5.59 -5.37
N PRO A 107 13.34 -6.66 -5.30
CA PRO A 107 11.87 -6.63 -5.33
C PRO A 107 11.28 -5.87 -4.14
N PRO A 108 10.06 -5.32 -4.25
CA PRO A 108 9.45 -4.56 -3.17
C PRO A 108 9.21 -5.43 -1.93
N ALA A 109 9.31 -4.84 -0.75
CA ALA A 109 9.04 -5.58 0.48
C ALA A 109 7.54 -5.89 0.60
N SER A 110 7.22 -7.11 1.02
CA SER A 110 5.83 -7.49 1.28
C SER A 110 5.33 -6.91 2.61
N PRO A 111 4.01 -6.70 2.79
CA PRO A 111 3.45 -6.25 4.05
C PRO A 111 3.83 -7.16 5.22
N CYS A 112 4.15 -6.55 6.38
CA CYS A 112 4.51 -7.30 7.59
C CYS A 112 3.30 -8.03 8.19
N GLY A 113 3.53 -8.98 9.10
CA GLY A 113 2.47 -9.78 9.70
C GLY A 113 1.37 -8.95 10.39
N MET A 114 1.74 -7.86 11.07
CA MET A 114 0.76 -6.96 11.70
C MET A 114 -0.10 -6.22 10.67
N CYS A 115 0.49 -5.76 9.55
CA CYS A 115 -0.25 -5.08 8.49
C CYS A 115 -1.18 -6.02 7.72
N ARG A 116 -0.87 -7.32 7.65
CA ARG A 116 -1.75 -8.32 7.03
C ARG A 116 -2.95 -8.69 7.91
N GLN A 117 -2.83 -8.52 9.22
CA GLN A 117 -3.87 -8.88 10.19
C GLN A 117 -4.84 -7.72 10.46
N LEU A 118 -4.41 -6.48 10.22
CA LEU A 118 -5.21 -5.26 10.36
C LEU A 118 -6.18 -5.10 9.18
#